data_AF-A0A1J5QGY2-F1
#
_entry.id   AF-A0A1J5QGY2-F1
#
_cell.length_a   1.000
_cell.length_b   1.000
_cell.length_c   1.000
_cell.angle_alpha   90.00
_cell.angle_beta   90.00
_cell.angle_gamma   90.00
#
_symmetry.space_group_name_H-M   'P 1'
#
loop_
_entity.id
_entity.type
_entity.pdbx_description
1 polymer ?
#
loop_
_entity_poly.entity_id
_entity_poly.type
_entity_poly.pdbx_seq_one_letter_code
_entity_poly.pdbx_strand_id
1 'polypeptide(L)'
;MDALRASPLGQNTTVILLSDNGFNLGTHDSFHKMSQWDSAAHVPLGIWHAGMEPGLVLDMPVSLHNVPKTILDLAGLPYRPDWVSGQSLLPLIDPSFGTFDRSKSPLTAVFGTLSVRPSVEGYEHLRYFRYPNGEEHVYDVENDPGETTNLAGGPETAFLRAELVKSALDLGLDLRGFENPADGVNAMMAMDGSVVLAGGNADNDYWAYGEAAERIVETPHGGHDTLWYMAGPDGYTLRVPANIETVRLATVVARNEEDMKTGKVVHIVAHPDSEIDFESSERVSVHVVGSRLDDIMVGPKYAGATFYGGEGNDVLTSGSSRRNDHNAFYGGPGNDTLKGGNGRDTLDGGPGDDVIYGGNGFNKIYGGPGNDLIMDGEHSSIIHTGPGRNRVISGDGKDQFFVGPGENQITGGPGGVTYTIAYGGVCTITDWRPADVIDLSEWPARPDVTLAVGEAVISLGLSAVVFTGCTDLEALQRDLILPA
;
A
#
# COMPACT_ATOMS: atom_id res chain seq x y z
N MET A 1 -19.04 34.50 19.03
CA MET A 1 -20.49 34.67 19.27
C MET A 1 -20.88 36.11 19.61
N ASP A 2 -20.24 36.79 20.57
CA ASP A 2 -20.67 38.15 20.97
C ASP A 2 -20.63 39.19 19.85
N ALA A 3 -19.60 39.14 18.99
CA ALA A 3 -19.54 39.99 17.80
C ALA A 3 -20.70 39.73 16.83
N LEU A 4 -21.11 38.45 16.64
CA LEU A 4 -22.24 38.10 15.80
C LEU A 4 -23.55 38.65 16.38
N ARG A 5 -23.77 38.49 17.68
CA ARG A 5 -24.95 39.00 18.40
C ARG A 5 -25.07 40.52 18.34
N ALA A 6 -23.95 41.23 18.41
CA ALA A 6 -23.92 42.69 18.28
C ALA A 6 -24.09 43.18 16.84
N SER A 7 -23.97 42.29 15.84
CA SER A 7 -24.06 42.65 14.43
C SER A 7 -25.51 42.64 13.91
N PRO A 8 -25.81 43.41 12.84
CA PRO A 8 -27.09 43.32 12.14
C PRO A 8 -27.40 41.93 11.55
N LEU A 9 -26.39 41.07 11.40
CA LEU A 9 -26.53 39.71 10.85
C LEU A 9 -26.99 38.71 11.91
N GLY A 10 -26.81 39.01 13.20
CA GLY A 10 -26.98 38.04 14.28
C GLY A 10 -28.38 37.42 14.34
N GLN A 11 -29.42 38.18 13.98
CA GLN A 11 -30.80 37.71 13.97
C GLN A 11 -31.14 36.75 12.81
N ASN A 12 -30.29 36.73 11.77
CA ASN A 12 -30.50 35.97 10.53
C ASN A 12 -29.35 35.01 10.23
N THR A 13 -28.56 34.64 11.25
CA THR A 13 -27.41 33.75 11.09
C THR A 13 -27.58 32.53 11.96
N THR A 14 -27.60 31.35 11.32
CA THR A 14 -27.47 30.07 12.02
C THR A 14 -25.99 29.72 12.14
N VAL A 15 -25.56 29.33 13.33
CA VAL A 15 -24.19 28.89 13.61
C VAL A 15 -24.23 27.40 13.91
N ILE A 16 -23.38 26.63 13.23
CA ILE A 16 -23.15 25.21 13.51
C ILE A 16 -21.72 25.07 14.05
N LEU A 17 -21.59 24.50 15.24
CA LEU A 17 -20.32 24.17 15.89
C LEU A 17 -20.16 22.65 15.88
N LEU A 18 -19.05 22.14 15.36
CA LEU A 18 -18.74 20.71 15.36
C LEU A 18 -17.23 20.44 15.45
N SER A 19 -16.86 19.20 15.77
CA SER A 19 -15.53 18.63 15.55
C SER A 19 -15.60 17.57 14.44
N ASP A 20 -14.52 17.34 13.71
CA ASP A 20 -14.41 16.26 12.72
C ASP A 20 -14.31 14.88 13.37
N ASN A 21 -13.65 14.80 14.53
CA ASN A 21 -13.50 13.59 15.33
C ASN A 21 -13.32 13.92 16.84
N GLY A 22 -13.45 12.89 17.67
CA GLY A 22 -13.05 12.89 19.08
C GLY A 22 -11.55 12.59 19.26
N PHE A 23 -11.11 12.30 20.48
CA PHE A 23 -9.71 12.01 20.77
C PHE A 23 -9.55 11.18 22.05
N ASN A 24 -8.84 10.04 21.97
CA ASN A 24 -8.54 9.23 23.15
C ASN A 24 -7.45 9.91 23.99
N LEU A 25 -7.69 10.02 25.30
CA LEU A 25 -6.76 10.61 26.28
C LEU A 25 -6.37 9.60 27.36
N GLY A 26 -6.07 8.36 26.95
CA GLY A 26 -5.71 7.25 27.84
C GLY A 26 -6.79 6.20 28.03
N THR A 27 -8.01 6.42 27.51
CA THR A 27 -9.03 5.36 27.40
C THR A 27 -8.47 4.20 26.58
N HIS A 28 -8.58 2.98 27.07
CA HIS A 28 -7.98 1.76 26.48
C HIS A 28 -6.48 1.89 26.20
N ASP A 29 -5.73 2.60 27.05
CA ASP A 29 -4.29 2.88 26.89
C ASP A 29 -3.94 3.49 25.51
N SER A 30 -4.90 4.21 24.91
CA SER A 30 -4.77 4.84 23.59
C SER A 30 -4.65 6.36 23.69
N PHE A 31 -3.80 6.93 22.83
CA PHE A 31 -3.59 8.37 22.65
C PHE A 31 -3.64 8.76 21.17
N HIS A 32 -4.80 8.58 20.53
CA HIS A 32 -5.05 9.00 19.15
C HIS A 32 -6.55 9.06 18.84
N LYS A 33 -6.89 9.43 17.60
CA LYS A 33 -8.28 9.48 17.08
C LYS A 33 -8.71 8.26 16.27
N MET A 34 -7.78 7.41 15.87
CA MET A 34 -8.05 6.32 14.93
C MET A 34 -8.62 5.06 15.61
N SER A 35 -9.84 5.14 16.15
CA SER A 35 -10.54 4.01 16.78
C SER A 35 -12.05 4.20 16.77
N GLN A 36 -12.80 3.16 17.11
CA GLN A 36 -14.27 3.19 17.24
C GLN A 36 -14.79 3.40 18.67
N TRP A 37 -13.89 3.58 19.65
CA TRP A 37 -14.25 3.98 21.01
C TRP A 37 -15.08 5.27 21.01
N ASP A 38 -16.01 5.41 21.96
CA ASP A 38 -16.89 6.57 22.03
C ASP A 38 -16.08 7.86 22.15
N SER A 39 -15.00 7.85 22.94
CA SER A 39 -14.09 9.00 23.07
C SER A 39 -13.42 9.46 21.77
N ALA A 40 -13.31 8.60 20.74
CA ALA A 40 -12.79 8.95 19.42
C ALA A 40 -13.87 9.32 18.39
N ALA A 41 -15.08 8.76 18.52
CA ALA A 41 -16.15 8.93 17.53
C ALA A 41 -17.22 9.95 17.94
N HIS A 42 -17.44 10.15 19.24
CA HIS A 42 -18.38 11.13 19.77
C HIS A 42 -17.76 12.54 19.74
N VAL A 43 -18.49 13.48 19.15
CA VAL A 43 -18.04 14.86 18.93
C VAL A 43 -19.05 15.86 19.48
N PRO A 44 -18.62 17.07 19.86
CA PRO A 44 -19.56 18.15 20.09
C PRO A 44 -20.28 18.50 18.78
N LEU A 45 -21.61 18.67 18.86
CA LEU A 45 -22.43 19.24 17.79
C LEU A 45 -23.43 20.22 18.40
N GLY A 46 -23.36 21.48 17.98
CA GLY A 46 -24.26 22.53 18.44
C GLY A 46 -24.81 23.33 17.26
N ILE A 47 -26.11 23.60 17.27
CA ILE A 47 -26.78 24.49 16.32
C ILE A 47 -27.36 25.65 17.12
N TRP A 48 -27.05 26.87 16.70
CA TRP A 48 -27.54 28.09 17.33
C TRP A 48 -28.17 29.00 16.30
N HIS A 49 -29.32 29.58 16.65
CA HIS A 49 -29.94 30.70 15.94
C HIS A 49 -30.56 31.65 16.97
N ALA A 50 -30.63 32.94 16.68
CA ALA A 50 -31.17 33.93 17.62
C ALA A 50 -32.64 33.69 18.02
N GLY A 51 -33.39 32.98 17.18
CA GLY A 51 -34.79 32.60 17.43
C GLY A 51 -34.98 31.29 18.20
N MET A 52 -33.92 30.56 18.56
CA MET A 52 -34.01 29.30 19.31
C MET A 52 -34.08 29.58 20.81
N GLU A 53 -35.29 29.75 21.34
CA GLU A 53 -35.54 29.89 22.79
C GLU A 53 -36.82 29.11 23.20
N PRO A 54 -36.76 28.23 24.22
CA PRO A 54 -35.59 27.90 25.04
C PRO A 54 -34.56 27.01 24.30
N GLY A 55 -33.33 26.98 24.79
CA GLY A 55 -32.33 26.01 24.34
C GLY A 55 -32.79 24.56 24.56
N LEU A 56 -32.40 23.68 23.63
CA LEU A 56 -32.74 22.26 23.63
C LEU A 56 -31.46 21.43 23.67
N VAL A 57 -31.44 20.41 24.53
CA VAL A 57 -30.41 19.36 24.54
C VAL A 57 -31.07 18.08 24.04
N LEU A 58 -30.43 17.42 23.08
CA LEU A 58 -30.90 16.18 22.48
C LEU A 58 -29.89 15.08 22.81
N ASP A 59 -30.31 14.09 23.60
CA ASP A 59 -29.48 12.95 23.98
C ASP A 59 -29.48 11.85 22.90
N MET A 60 -30.42 11.91 21.95
CA MET A 60 -30.51 10.94 20.86
C MET A 60 -29.27 10.98 19.97
N PRO A 61 -28.64 9.83 19.67
CA PRO A 61 -27.53 9.77 18.72
C PRO A 61 -27.91 10.32 17.34
N VAL A 62 -27.04 11.17 16.79
CA VAL A 62 -27.12 11.74 15.44
C VAL A 62 -25.75 11.68 14.77
N SER A 63 -25.71 11.86 13.44
CA SER A 63 -24.50 11.76 12.64
C SER A 63 -24.08 13.10 12.06
N LEU A 64 -22.78 13.33 11.88
CA LEU A 64 -22.29 14.48 11.11
C LEU A 64 -22.75 14.44 9.65
N HIS A 65 -23.11 13.26 9.13
CA HIS A 65 -23.73 13.11 7.81
C HIS A 65 -25.09 13.84 7.71
N ASN A 66 -25.72 14.20 8.83
CA ASN A 66 -26.95 14.99 8.85
C ASN A 66 -26.73 16.49 8.56
N VAL A 67 -25.51 17.00 8.79
CA VAL A 67 -25.20 18.44 8.70
C VAL A 67 -25.41 19.01 7.29
N PRO A 68 -24.95 18.36 6.20
CA PRO A 68 -25.14 18.89 4.85
C PRO A 68 -26.61 19.10 4.47
N LYS A 69 -27.49 18.12 4.72
CA LYS A 69 -28.93 18.25 4.43
C LYS A 69 -29.61 19.28 5.34
N THR A 70 -29.16 19.40 6.59
CA THR A 70 -29.60 20.47 7.50
C THR A 70 -29.26 21.86 6.96
N ILE A 71 -28.05 22.07 6.44
CA ILE A 71 -27.62 23.34 5.83
C ILE A 71 -28.43 23.65 4.57
N LEU A 72 -28.68 22.64 3.72
CA LEU A 72 -29.45 22.81 2.49
C LEU A 72 -30.89 23.24 2.80
N ASP A 73 -31.54 22.62 3.78
CA ASP A 73 -32.87 23.04 4.22
C ASP A 73 -32.89 24.46 4.78
N LEU A 74 -31.93 24.81 5.63
CA LEU A 74 -31.78 26.18 6.16
C LEU A 74 -31.59 27.21 5.04
N ALA A 75 -30.92 26.82 3.95
CA ALA A 75 -30.71 27.66 2.77
C ALA A 75 -31.87 27.64 1.76
N GLY A 76 -32.89 26.80 1.97
CA GLY A 76 -33.98 26.59 1.00
C GLY A 76 -33.52 25.98 -0.33
N LEU A 77 -32.45 25.17 -0.31
CA LEU A 77 -31.86 24.54 -1.48
C LEU A 77 -32.28 23.06 -1.57
N PRO A 78 -32.52 22.53 -2.79
CA PRO A 78 -32.79 21.10 -2.96
C PRO A 78 -31.57 20.26 -2.58
N TYR A 79 -31.81 19.02 -2.15
CA TYR A 79 -30.74 18.05 -1.95
C TYR A 79 -30.08 17.66 -3.27
N ARG A 80 -28.80 17.33 -3.20
CA ARG A 80 -28.08 16.78 -4.35
C ARG A 80 -28.55 15.34 -4.60
N PRO A 81 -28.96 14.97 -5.83
CA PRO A 81 -29.47 13.63 -6.13
C PRO A 81 -28.48 12.50 -5.83
N ASP A 82 -27.18 12.75 -5.97
CA ASP A 82 -26.07 11.85 -5.72
C ASP A 82 -25.67 11.75 -4.23
N TRP A 83 -26.15 12.66 -3.38
CA TRP A 83 -25.87 12.63 -1.94
C TRP A 83 -26.93 11.82 -1.20
N VAL A 84 -26.71 10.50 -1.11
CA VAL A 84 -27.64 9.57 -0.44
C VAL A 84 -27.61 9.72 1.09
N SER A 85 -26.44 10.04 1.64
CA SER A 85 -26.18 10.01 3.07
C SER A 85 -26.92 11.07 3.91
N GLY A 86 -27.35 10.67 5.11
CA GLY A 86 -27.91 11.56 6.14
C GLY A 86 -29.35 12.05 5.87
N GLN A 87 -29.85 12.82 6.82
CA GLN A 87 -31.15 13.52 6.79
C GLN A 87 -31.06 14.84 7.57
N SER A 88 -32.02 15.73 7.42
CA SER A 88 -32.05 17.00 8.15
C SER A 88 -32.22 16.83 9.66
N LEU A 89 -31.53 17.64 10.46
CA LEU A 89 -31.72 17.72 11.92
C LEU A 89 -32.83 18.68 12.32
N LEU A 90 -33.32 19.53 11.40
CA LEU A 90 -34.33 20.54 11.71
C LEU A 90 -35.61 19.98 12.35
N PRO A 91 -36.13 18.79 11.95
CA PRO A 91 -37.29 18.19 12.61
C PRO A 91 -37.09 17.88 14.11
N LEU A 92 -35.84 17.74 14.57
CA LEU A 92 -35.53 17.56 16.00
C LEU A 92 -35.50 18.87 16.77
N ILE A 93 -35.34 19.99 16.07
CA ILE A 93 -35.31 21.33 16.64
C ILE A 93 -36.71 21.91 16.70
N ASP A 94 -37.47 21.79 15.60
CA ASP A 94 -38.84 22.27 15.49
C ASP A 94 -39.68 21.30 14.62
N PRO A 95 -40.80 20.78 15.15
CA PRO A 95 -41.61 19.78 14.45
C PRO A 95 -42.28 20.31 13.16
N SER A 96 -42.31 21.62 12.94
CA SER A 96 -42.81 22.21 11.69
C SER A 96 -41.95 21.85 10.48
N PHE A 97 -40.69 21.45 10.69
CA PHE A 97 -39.81 20.95 9.62
C PHE A 97 -40.07 19.49 9.24
N GLY A 98 -41.03 18.81 9.88
CA GLY A 98 -41.44 17.45 9.55
C GLY A 98 -41.07 16.44 10.63
N THR A 99 -40.67 15.24 10.22
CA THR A 99 -40.36 14.12 11.12
C THR A 99 -38.93 13.65 10.93
N PHE A 100 -38.21 13.42 12.02
CA PHE A 100 -36.90 12.79 11.98
C PHE A 100 -37.05 11.26 11.96
N ASP A 101 -36.41 10.60 11.00
CA ASP A 101 -36.43 9.15 10.88
C ASP A 101 -35.38 8.54 11.83
N ARG A 102 -35.80 8.16 13.04
CA ARG A 102 -34.95 7.51 14.05
C ARG A 102 -34.40 6.15 13.62
N SER A 103 -34.89 5.61 12.50
CA SER A 103 -34.47 4.31 11.99
C SER A 103 -33.18 4.38 11.16
N LYS A 104 -32.67 5.60 10.91
CA LYS A 104 -31.38 5.86 10.25
C LYS A 104 -30.31 6.16 11.29
N SER A 105 -29.79 5.10 11.90
CA SER A 105 -28.80 5.23 12.97
C SER A 105 -27.43 5.71 12.47
N PRO A 106 -26.70 6.50 13.27
CA PRO A 106 -25.32 6.87 12.99
C PRO A 106 -24.42 5.66 12.77
N LEU A 107 -23.77 5.62 11.60
CA LEU A 107 -22.71 4.68 11.29
C LEU A 107 -21.38 5.44 11.13
N THR A 108 -20.31 4.84 11.63
CA THR A 108 -18.94 5.34 11.48
C THR A 108 -18.01 4.22 11.03
N ALA A 109 -16.94 4.58 10.32
CA ALA A 109 -15.96 3.64 9.77
C ALA A 109 -14.54 4.18 9.96
N VAL A 110 -13.66 3.36 10.52
CA VAL A 110 -12.24 3.68 10.75
C VAL A 110 -11.46 2.41 10.47
N PHE A 111 -10.54 2.48 9.49
CA PHE A 111 -9.74 1.32 9.07
C PHE A 111 -10.58 0.04 8.87
N GLY A 112 -11.70 0.19 8.16
CA GLY A 112 -12.62 -0.91 7.84
C GLY A 112 -13.34 -1.56 9.04
N THR A 113 -13.04 -1.14 10.27
CA THR A 113 -13.91 -1.38 11.42
C THR A 113 -15.15 -0.53 11.27
N LEU A 114 -16.30 -1.19 11.23
CA LEU A 114 -17.61 -0.55 11.12
C LEU A 114 -18.27 -0.46 12.49
N SER A 115 -18.88 0.68 12.80
CA SER A 115 -19.58 0.93 14.06
C SER A 115 -20.95 1.54 13.82
N VAL A 116 -21.95 1.11 14.61
CA VAL A 116 -23.26 1.76 14.69
C VAL A 116 -23.53 2.22 16.12
N ARG A 117 -24.11 3.42 16.25
CA ARG A 117 -24.63 3.99 17.49
C ARG A 117 -26.14 4.20 17.29
N PRO A 118 -27.03 3.29 17.74
CA PRO A 118 -28.43 3.33 17.37
C PRO A 118 -29.14 4.61 17.79
N SER A 119 -29.97 5.16 16.89
CA SER A 119 -30.95 6.21 17.24
C SER A 119 -32.31 5.62 17.63
N VAL A 120 -32.45 4.29 17.54
CA VAL A 120 -33.65 3.52 17.84
C VAL A 120 -33.95 3.52 19.33
N GLU A 121 -35.22 3.74 19.68
CA GLU A 121 -35.68 3.79 21.07
C GLU A 121 -35.40 2.49 21.84
N GLY A 122 -34.80 2.63 23.03
CA GLY A 122 -34.37 1.54 23.89
C GLY A 122 -32.95 1.04 23.62
N TYR A 123 -32.29 1.48 22.55
CA TYR A 123 -30.94 1.05 22.17
C TYR A 123 -29.93 2.21 22.09
N GLU A 124 -30.36 3.44 22.41
CA GLU A 124 -29.55 4.65 22.34
C GLU A 124 -28.38 4.66 23.32
N HIS A 125 -28.32 3.74 24.28
CA HIS A 125 -27.22 3.58 25.23
C HIS A 125 -26.12 2.63 24.71
N LEU A 126 -26.36 1.91 23.62
CA LEU A 126 -25.44 0.89 23.09
C LEU A 126 -24.58 1.38 21.93
N ARG A 127 -23.32 0.99 21.92
CA ARG A 127 -22.42 1.12 20.77
C ARG A 127 -22.03 -0.27 20.32
N TYR A 128 -22.12 -0.52 19.02
CA TYR A 128 -21.64 -1.75 18.40
C TYR A 128 -20.54 -1.42 17.41
N PHE A 129 -19.49 -2.22 17.38
CA PHE A 129 -18.57 -2.23 16.24
C PHE A 129 -18.01 -3.61 15.98
N ARG A 130 -17.63 -3.80 14.72
CA ARG A 130 -17.15 -5.06 14.17
C ARG A 130 -15.83 -4.84 13.45
N TYR A 131 -14.83 -5.64 13.82
CA TYR A 131 -13.50 -5.59 13.23
C TYR A 131 -13.38 -6.45 11.97
N PRO A 132 -12.39 -6.11 11.14
CA PRO A 132 -11.57 -6.96 10.30
C PRO A 132 -11.92 -8.45 10.18
N ASN A 133 -11.43 -9.07 11.23
CA ASN A 133 -11.32 -10.48 11.53
C ASN A 133 -12.61 -11.09 12.06
N GLY A 134 -13.71 -10.34 12.06
CA GLY A 134 -15.01 -10.76 12.57
C GLY A 134 -15.20 -10.58 14.08
N GLU A 135 -14.20 -10.06 14.82
CA GLU A 135 -14.35 -9.73 16.24
C GLU A 135 -15.41 -8.65 16.44
N GLU A 136 -16.22 -8.80 17.49
CA GLU A 136 -17.37 -7.95 17.76
C GLU A 136 -17.33 -7.38 19.16
N HIS A 137 -17.75 -6.12 19.23
CA HIS A 137 -17.78 -5.36 20.45
C HIS A 137 -19.15 -4.71 20.62
N VAL A 138 -19.75 -4.89 21.79
CA VAL A 138 -20.95 -4.20 22.23
C VAL A 138 -20.65 -3.55 23.57
N TYR A 139 -20.92 -2.26 23.70
CA TYR A 139 -20.75 -1.53 24.95
C TYR A 139 -21.98 -0.71 25.29
N ASP A 140 -22.32 -0.66 26.57
CA ASP A 140 -23.28 0.29 27.13
C ASP A 140 -22.53 1.56 27.51
N VAL A 141 -22.51 2.55 26.64
CA VAL A 141 -21.67 3.74 26.83
C VAL A 141 -22.28 4.74 27.82
N GLU A 142 -23.53 4.54 28.26
CA GLU A 142 -24.15 5.37 29.30
C GLU A 142 -23.85 4.81 30.69
N ASN A 143 -23.99 3.50 30.88
CA ASN A 143 -23.74 2.85 32.18
C ASN A 143 -22.28 2.40 32.35
N ASP A 144 -21.54 2.23 31.26
CA ASP A 144 -20.10 1.92 31.21
C ASP A 144 -19.39 2.85 30.20
N PRO A 145 -19.27 4.17 30.51
CA PRO A 145 -18.65 5.15 29.62
C PRO A 145 -17.15 4.91 29.38
N GLY A 146 -16.54 4.02 30.17
CA GLY A 146 -15.16 3.56 29.95
C GLY A 146 -15.04 2.40 28.97
N GLU A 147 -16.17 1.90 28.44
CA GLU A 147 -16.25 0.77 27.51
C GLU A 147 -15.46 -0.46 28.01
N THR A 148 -15.54 -0.74 29.31
CA THR A 148 -14.71 -1.73 30.00
C THR A 148 -15.24 -3.17 29.87
N THR A 149 -16.53 -3.34 29.62
CA THR A 149 -17.18 -4.66 29.53
C THR A 149 -17.78 -4.89 28.16
N ASN A 150 -17.17 -5.78 27.37
CA ASN A 150 -17.73 -6.18 26.07
C ASN A 150 -18.94 -7.12 26.28
N LEU A 151 -20.12 -6.68 25.80
CA LEU A 151 -21.40 -7.37 25.88
C LEU A 151 -21.73 -8.21 24.64
N ALA A 152 -20.78 -8.33 23.69
CA ALA A 152 -20.98 -9.12 22.47
C ALA A 152 -21.35 -10.58 22.79
N GLY A 153 -22.27 -11.14 22.00
CA GLY A 153 -22.89 -12.44 22.28
C GLY A 153 -24.10 -12.37 23.22
N GLY A 154 -24.38 -11.20 23.80
CA GLY A 154 -25.60 -10.90 24.56
C GLY A 154 -26.86 -10.75 23.69
N PRO A 155 -28.04 -10.58 24.32
CA PRO A 155 -29.34 -10.59 23.65
C PRO A 155 -29.53 -9.48 22.61
N GLU A 156 -28.84 -8.34 22.74
CA GLU A 156 -28.94 -7.18 21.86
C GLU A 156 -28.06 -7.32 20.60
N THR A 157 -27.08 -8.24 20.61
CA THR A 157 -26.08 -8.38 19.53
C THR A 157 -26.73 -8.59 18.17
N ALA A 158 -27.75 -9.42 18.08
CA ALA A 158 -28.44 -9.70 16.81
C ALA A 158 -29.15 -8.46 16.24
N PHE A 159 -29.76 -7.65 17.11
CA PHE A 159 -30.36 -6.38 16.71
C PHE A 159 -29.28 -5.41 16.23
N LEU A 160 -28.19 -5.25 16.96
CA LEU A 160 -27.11 -4.33 16.62
C LEU A 160 -26.44 -4.67 15.29
N ARG A 161 -26.26 -5.97 15.00
CA ARG A 161 -25.80 -6.43 13.67
C ARG A 161 -26.77 -6.02 12.56
N ALA A 162 -28.06 -6.24 12.75
CA ALA A 162 -29.07 -5.88 11.76
C ALA A 162 -29.13 -4.36 11.56
N GLU A 163 -28.99 -3.58 12.63
CA GLU A 163 -28.97 -2.12 12.59
C GLU A 163 -27.72 -1.58 11.89
N LEU A 164 -26.54 -2.23 12.06
CA LEU A 164 -25.33 -1.90 11.31
C LEU A 164 -25.56 -2.09 9.80
N VAL A 165 -26.07 -3.26 9.40
CA VAL A 165 -26.36 -3.60 7.99
C VAL A 165 -27.35 -2.62 7.39
N LYS A 166 -28.41 -2.29 8.13
CA LYS A 166 -29.44 -1.34 7.69
C LYS A 166 -28.88 0.07 7.52
N SER A 167 -28.14 0.56 8.52
CA SER A 167 -27.57 1.91 8.51
C SER A 167 -26.49 2.08 7.42
N ALA A 168 -25.74 1.01 7.15
CA ALA A 168 -24.80 0.96 6.03
C ALA A 168 -25.52 1.14 4.68
N LEU A 169 -26.64 0.45 4.49
CA LEU A 169 -27.42 0.55 3.25
C LEU A 169 -27.95 1.97 3.01
N ASP A 170 -28.35 2.70 4.06
CA ASP A 170 -28.74 4.12 3.97
C ASP A 170 -27.59 5.05 3.55
N LEU A 171 -26.34 4.59 3.67
CA LEU A 171 -25.13 5.26 3.21
C LEU A 171 -24.64 4.77 1.84
N GLY A 172 -25.36 3.84 1.22
CA GLY A 172 -24.97 3.14 -0.01
C GLY A 172 -24.11 1.90 0.23
N LEU A 173 -23.69 1.62 1.46
CA LEU A 173 -22.82 0.47 1.76
C LEU A 173 -23.66 -0.82 1.93
N ASP A 174 -23.62 -1.73 0.95
CA ASP A 174 -24.37 -2.99 1.03
C ASP A 174 -23.59 -4.09 1.79
N LEU A 175 -23.95 -4.30 3.05
CA LEU A 175 -23.39 -5.35 3.91
C LEU A 175 -24.17 -6.67 3.87
N ARG A 176 -25.18 -6.81 2.99
CA ARG A 176 -26.06 -7.99 2.94
C ARG A 176 -25.52 -9.11 2.07
N GLY A 177 -24.60 -8.80 1.16
CA GLY A 177 -23.98 -9.79 0.27
C GLY A 177 -24.93 -10.40 -0.76
N PHE A 178 -25.84 -9.62 -1.34
CA PHE A 178 -26.69 -10.10 -2.43
C PHE A 178 -25.91 -10.15 -3.75
N GLU A 179 -26.19 -11.17 -4.57
CA GLU A 179 -25.56 -11.44 -5.89
C GLU A 179 -25.82 -10.37 -6.99
N ASN A 180 -26.40 -9.21 -6.63
CA ASN A 180 -26.63 -8.06 -7.53
C ASN A 180 -27.25 -6.87 -6.75
N PRO A 181 -26.47 -5.94 -6.20
CA PRO A 181 -27.04 -4.76 -5.54
C PRO A 181 -27.59 -3.79 -6.60
N ALA A 182 -28.92 -3.62 -6.62
CA ALA A 182 -29.61 -2.84 -7.65
C ALA A 182 -29.31 -1.32 -7.62
N ASP A 183 -28.79 -0.77 -6.51
CA ASP A 183 -28.83 0.68 -6.23
C ASP A 183 -27.52 1.31 -5.72
N GLY A 184 -26.35 0.73 -6.04
CA GLY A 184 -25.06 1.46 -6.02
C GLY A 184 -24.26 1.52 -4.71
N VAL A 185 -23.00 1.93 -4.90
CA VAL A 185 -21.75 1.76 -4.11
C VAL A 185 -21.33 0.28 -3.98
N ASN A 186 -20.37 -0.11 -4.84
CA ASN A 186 -19.78 -1.45 -4.95
C ASN A 186 -18.76 -1.76 -3.84
N ALA A 187 -18.98 -1.26 -2.63
CA ALA A 187 -18.09 -1.52 -1.51
C ALA A 187 -18.58 -2.72 -0.72
N MET A 188 -18.07 -3.90 -1.05
CA MET A 188 -18.48 -5.15 -0.42
C MET A 188 -17.48 -5.53 0.67
N MET A 189 -17.93 -5.57 1.94
CA MET A 189 -17.11 -6.00 3.07
C MET A 189 -17.44 -7.43 3.49
N ALA A 190 -16.50 -8.37 3.31
CA ALA A 190 -16.61 -9.73 3.85
C ALA A 190 -15.61 -9.94 4.98
N MET A 191 -16.13 -10.09 6.20
CA MET A 191 -15.32 -10.16 7.44
C MET A 191 -15.34 -11.56 8.08
N ASP A 192 -16.31 -12.41 7.71
CA ASP A 192 -16.59 -13.69 8.36
C ASP A 192 -17.07 -14.80 7.41
N GLY A 193 -16.94 -14.59 6.09
CA GLY A 193 -17.42 -15.55 5.11
C GLY A 193 -18.96 -15.71 5.07
N SER A 194 -19.74 -14.77 5.60
CA SER A 194 -21.20 -14.79 5.42
C SER A 194 -21.67 -14.03 4.16
N VAL A 195 -20.77 -13.32 3.49
CA VAL A 195 -21.06 -12.44 2.37
C VAL A 195 -20.57 -13.10 1.07
N VAL A 196 -21.47 -13.24 0.09
CA VAL A 196 -21.08 -13.57 -1.29
C VAL A 196 -20.55 -12.29 -1.93
N LEU A 197 -19.28 -12.30 -2.34
CA LEU A 197 -18.65 -11.20 -3.06
C LEU A 197 -18.70 -11.57 -4.55
N ALA A 198 -19.57 -10.94 -5.33
CA ALA A 198 -19.72 -11.24 -6.75
C ALA A 198 -19.90 -9.95 -7.54
N GLY A 199 -19.11 -9.83 -8.61
CA GLY A 199 -18.99 -8.64 -9.42
C GLY A 199 -20.10 -8.39 -10.43
N GLY A 200 -20.02 -7.20 -11.03
CA GLY A 200 -20.89 -6.74 -12.11
C GLY A 200 -20.13 -6.46 -13.41
N ASN A 201 -20.56 -5.46 -14.19
CA ASN A 201 -19.81 -4.91 -15.33
C ASN A 201 -19.28 -3.48 -15.01
N ALA A 202 -19.10 -3.17 -13.74
CA ALA A 202 -18.67 -1.87 -13.23
C ALA A 202 -17.43 -2.05 -12.37
N ASP A 203 -16.63 -1.01 -12.21
CA ASP A 203 -15.48 -1.04 -11.30
C ASP A 203 -15.95 -1.27 -9.86
N ASN A 204 -15.51 -2.37 -9.24
CA ASN A 204 -15.89 -2.82 -7.89
C ASN A 204 -14.74 -2.63 -6.90
N ASP A 205 -15.08 -2.33 -5.65
CA ASP A 205 -14.12 -2.24 -4.56
C ASP A 205 -14.47 -3.28 -3.47
N TYR A 206 -13.62 -4.28 -3.31
CA TYR A 206 -13.79 -5.36 -2.34
C TYR A 206 -12.97 -5.11 -1.10
N TRP A 207 -13.56 -5.19 0.08
CA TRP A 207 -12.84 -5.21 1.35
C TRP A 207 -12.97 -6.61 1.96
N ALA A 208 -11.85 -7.29 2.13
CA ALA A 208 -11.88 -8.66 2.64
C ALA A 208 -10.69 -9.00 3.53
N TYR A 209 -10.97 -9.82 4.54
CA TYR A 209 -9.99 -10.37 5.47
C TYR A 209 -9.84 -11.88 5.25
N GLY A 210 -8.59 -12.36 5.18
CA GLY A 210 -8.25 -13.77 5.06
C GLY A 210 -8.97 -14.49 3.91
N GLU A 211 -9.51 -15.68 4.20
CA GLU A 211 -10.20 -16.53 3.22
C GLU A 211 -11.47 -15.93 2.62
N ALA A 212 -12.01 -14.85 3.22
CA ALA A 212 -13.18 -14.19 2.67
C ALA A 212 -12.87 -13.55 1.31
N ALA A 213 -11.61 -13.15 1.07
CA ALA A 213 -11.17 -12.58 -0.21
C ALA A 213 -11.25 -13.59 -1.36
N GLU A 214 -11.01 -14.88 -1.09
CA GLU A 214 -11.03 -15.93 -2.11
C GLU A 214 -12.44 -16.26 -2.63
N ARG A 215 -13.47 -15.67 -2.02
CA ARG A 215 -14.87 -15.86 -2.40
C ARG A 215 -15.33 -14.84 -3.44
N ILE A 216 -14.49 -13.87 -3.80
CA ILE A 216 -14.79 -12.91 -4.86
C ILE A 216 -14.87 -13.65 -6.19
N VAL A 217 -15.98 -13.45 -6.90
CA VAL A 217 -16.20 -14.01 -8.23
C VAL A 217 -16.35 -12.85 -9.21
N GLU A 218 -15.34 -12.69 -10.06
CA GLU A 218 -15.33 -11.70 -11.15
C GLU A 218 -15.29 -12.36 -12.53
N THR A 219 -15.70 -11.58 -13.54
CA THR A 219 -15.62 -12.00 -14.95
C THR A 219 -14.57 -11.19 -15.70
N PRO A 220 -14.00 -11.68 -16.82
CA PRO A 220 -13.02 -10.93 -17.62
C PRO A 220 -13.52 -9.61 -18.24
N HIS A 221 -14.80 -9.28 -18.07
CA HIS A 221 -15.43 -8.04 -18.54
C HIS A 221 -16.06 -7.26 -17.37
N GLY A 222 -15.61 -7.54 -16.14
CA GLY A 222 -16.21 -7.08 -14.89
C GLY A 222 -16.04 -5.58 -14.63
N GLY A 223 -14.99 -4.98 -15.17
CA GLY A 223 -14.60 -3.61 -14.85
C GLY A 223 -13.11 -3.61 -14.53
N HIS A 224 -12.66 -2.59 -13.80
CA HIS A 224 -11.36 -2.58 -13.14
C HIS A 224 -11.57 -2.67 -11.63
N ASP A 225 -11.30 -3.84 -11.07
CA ASP A 225 -11.72 -4.23 -9.73
C ASP A 225 -10.58 -4.15 -8.72
N THR A 226 -10.86 -3.59 -7.55
CA THR A 226 -9.88 -3.34 -6.50
C THR A 226 -10.20 -4.14 -5.25
N LEU A 227 -9.30 -5.05 -4.85
CA LEU A 227 -9.32 -5.69 -3.54
C LEU A 227 -8.51 -4.88 -2.52
N TRP A 228 -9.21 -4.20 -1.63
CA TRP A 228 -8.72 -3.66 -0.36
C TRP A 228 -8.52 -4.79 0.65
N TYR A 229 -7.39 -5.48 0.54
CA TYR A 229 -7.06 -6.63 1.38
C TYR A 229 -6.65 -6.20 2.80
N MET A 230 -7.29 -6.81 3.79
CA MET A 230 -7.15 -6.46 5.21
C MET A 230 -6.18 -7.39 5.94
N ALA A 231 -5.29 -8.04 5.17
CA ALA A 231 -4.52 -9.20 5.58
C ALA A 231 -5.41 -10.39 6.00
N GLY A 232 -4.79 -11.45 6.50
CA GLY A 232 -5.48 -12.60 7.06
C GLY A 232 -4.85 -13.00 8.39
N PRO A 233 -5.28 -14.13 8.97
CA PRO A 233 -4.68 -14.64 10.21
C PRO A 233 -3.21 -14.99 10.00
N ASP A 234 -2.49 -15.19 11.11
CA ASP A 234 -1.06 -15.46 11.05
C ASP A 234 -0.74 -16.68 10.17
N GLY A 235 0.19 -16.50 9.23
CA GLY A 235 0.59 -17.54 8.27
C GLY A 235 -0.34 -17.75 7.08
N TYR A 236 -1.46 -17.01 6.98
CA TYR A 236 -2.35 -17.11 5.82
C TYR A 236 -1.72 -16.48 4.55
N THR A 237 -1.95 -17.13 3.41
CA THR A 237 -1.53 -16.67 2.09
C THR A 237 -2.78 -16.39 1.26
N LEU A 238 -2.96 -15.15 0.83
CA LEU A 238 -4.04 -14.79 -0.09
C LEU A 238 -3.75 -15.39 -1.47
N ARG A 239 -4.71 -16.14 -2.00
CA ARG A 239 -4.77 -16.44 -3.43
C ARG A 239 -5.72 -15.45 -4.08
N VAL A 240 -5.20 -14.52 -4.86
CA VAL A 240 -6.02 -13.49 -5.50
C VAL A 240 -6.97 -14.18 -6.48
N PRO A 241 -8.29 -13.91 -6.41
CA PRO A 241 -9.24 -14.41 -7.40
C PRO A 241 -8.93 -13.92 -8.82
N ALA A 242 -9.40 -14.66 -9.82
CA ALA A 242 -9.23 -14.25 -11.21
C ALA A 242 -9.98 -12.93 -11.49
N ASN A 243 -9.42 -12.10 -12.37
CA ASN A 243 -9.97 -10.81 -12.80
C ASN A 243 -10.13 -9.80 -11.64
N ILE A 244 -9.21 -9.82 -10.67
CA ILE A 244 -9.01 -8.72 -9.73
C ILE A 244 -7.71 -8.03 -10.15
N GLU A 245 -7.84 -6.85 -10.75
CA GLU A 245 -6.70 -6.14 -11.34
C GLU A 245 -5.86 -5.46 -10.27
N THR A 246 -6.47 -4.93 -9.20
CA THR A 246 -5.74 -4.18 -8.18
C THR A 246 -5.87 -4.81 -6.80
N VAL A 247 -4.76 -4.96 -6.08
CA VAL A 247 -4.74 -5.37 -4.66
C VAL A 247 -4.06 -4.29 -3.83
N ARG A 248 -4.81 -3.68 -2.91
CA ARG A 248 -4.32 -2.65 -1.98
C ARG A 248 -4.36 -3.16 -0.55
N LEU A 249 -3.26 -3.02 0.18
CA LEU A 249 -3.29 -3.26 1.63
C LEU A 249 -3.98 -2.09 2.34
N ALA A 250 -5.17 -2.33 2.89
CA ALA A 250 -6.05 -1.26 3.35
C ALA A 250 -5.84 -0.86 4.82
N THR A 251 -5.56 -1.83 5.69
CA THR A 251 -5.65 -1.63 7.15
C THR A 251 -4.80 -2.65 7.88
N VAL A 252 -3.60 -2.27 8.27
CA VAL A 252 -2.62 -3.28 8.66
C VAL A 252 -2.69 -3.57 10.16
N VAL A 253 -3.24 -4.75 10.47
CA VAL A 253 -2.77 -5.56 11.60
C VAL A 253 -1.31 -5.90 11.26
N ALA A 254 -0.38 -4.99 11.56
CA ALA A 254 1.05 -5.14 11.21
C ALA A 254 1.73 -6.29 11.94
N ARG A 255 1.01 -6.88 12.90
CA ARG A 255 1.55 -7.71 13.95
C ARG A 255 0.87 -9.06 13.96
N ASN A 256 1.53 -10.02 14.57
CA ASN A 256 0.92 -11.30 14.83
C ASN A 256 -0.31 -11.10 15.74
N GLU A 257 -1.37 -11.84 15.46
CA GLU A 257 -2.62 -11.78 16.23
C GLU A 257 -2.41 -12.34 17.64
N GLU A 258 -1.54 -13.36 17.77
CA GLU A 258 -1.18 -13.93 19.07
C GLU A 258 -0.05 -13.16 19.79
N ASP A 259 0.81 -12.48 19.04
CA ASP A 259 1.93 -11.68 19.58
C ASP A 259 1.99 -10.27 18.97
N MET A 260 1.32 -9.34 19.65
CA MET A 260 1.27 -7.94 19.27
C MET A 260 2.61 -7.19 19.39
N LYS A 261 3.75 -7.85 19.62
CA LYS A 261 5.09 -7.23 19.56
C LYS A 261 5.84 -7.54 18.26
N THR A 262 5.50 -8.65 17.61
CA THR A 262 6.21 -9.13 16.43
C THR A 262 5.42 -8.78 15.18
N GLY A 263 6.08 -8.18 14.19
CA GLY A 263 5.47 -7.88 12.90
C GLY A 263 5.22 -9.15 12.09
N LYS A 264 4.12 -9.21 11.33
CA LYS A 264 3.84 -10.32 10.40
C LYS A 264 4.26 -9.98 8.97
N VAL A 265 4.44 -11.00 8.13
CA VAL A 265 4.61 -10.84 6.68
C VAL A 265 3.29 -11.22 6.02
N VAL A 266 2.77 -10.35 5.16
CA VAL A 266 1.56 -10.64 4.38
C VAL A 266 1.96 -11.35 3.09
N HIS A 267 1.44 -12.56 2.90
CA HIS A 267 1.71 -13.38 1.71
C HIS A 267 0.56 -13.30 0.72
N ILE A 268 0.87 -13.03 -0.54
CA ILE A 268 -0.09 -12.87 -1.63
C ILE A 268 0.43 -13.61 -2.86
N VAL A 269 -0.45 -14.33 -3.54
CA VAL A 269 -0.17 -15.02 -4.81
C VAL A 269 -1.25 -14.59 -5.80
N ALA A 270 -0.85 -13.91 -6.87
CA ALA A 270 -1.73 -13.49 -7.95
C ALA A 270 -2.36 -14.70 -8.66
N HIS A 271 -3.49 -14.46 -9.31
CA HIS A 271 -4.05 -15.47 -10.21
C HIS A 271 -3.12 -15.59 -11.44
N PRO A 272 -2.78 -16.81 -11.91
CA PRO A 272 -1.77 -17.00 -12.95
C PRO A 272 -2.16 -16.45 -14.34
N ASP A 273 -3.41 -16.05 -14.55
CA ASP A 273 -3.94 -15.52 -15.81
C ASP A 273 -4.57 -14.13 -15.64
N SER A 274 -4.24 -13.42 -14.56
CA SER A 274 -4.76 -12.06 -14.32
C SER A 274 -3.61 -11.18 -13.88
N GLU A 275 -3.41 -10.09 -14.62
CA GLU A 275 -2.43 -9.05 -14.25
C GLU A 275 -2.77 -8.50 -12.86
N ILE A 276 -1.74 -8.16 -12.08
CA ILE A 276 -1.92 -7.55 -10.77
C ILE A 276 -1.18 -6.21 -10.66
N ASP A 277 -1.91 -5.18 -10.24
CA ASP A 277 -1.38 -3.96 -9.64
C ASP A 277 -1.46 -4.08 -8.12
N PHE A 278 -0.34 -4.40 -7.49
CA PHE A 278 -0.20 -4.49 -6.05
C PHE A 278 0.37 -3.19 -5.46
N GLU A 279 -0.34 -2.59 -4.49
CA GLU A 279 0.14 -1.43 -3.75
C GLU A 279 0.02 -1.63 -2.22
N SER A 280 1.09 -1.28 -1.49
CA SER A 280 1.05 -1.15 -0.03
C SER A 280 1.54 0.22 0.44
N SER A 281 0.71 0.95 1.18
CA SER A 281 1.13 2.15 1.92
C SER A 281 1.55 1.86 3.37
N GLU A 282 1.47 0.60 3.77
CA GLU A 282 1.34 0.23 5.18
C GLU A 282 2.68 -0.17 5.82
N ARG A 283 2.68 -0.30 7.16
CA ARG A 283 3.87 -0.67 7.95
C ARG A 283 4.00 -2.19 8.12
N VAL A 284 3.90 -2.95 7.02
CA VAL A 284 4.00 -4.41 7.04
C VAL A 284 4.88 -4.90 5.91
N SER A 285 5.70 -5.91 6.20
CA SER A 285 6.47 -6.58 5.15
C SER A 285 5.54 -7.44 4.30
N VAL A 286 5.85 -7.55 3.01
CA VAL A 286 5.01 -8.28 2.06
C VAL A 286 5.84 -9.29 1.29
N HIS A 287 5.21 -10.39 0.92
CA HIS A 287 5.71 -11.38 -0.02
C HIS A 287 4.64 -11.58 -1.08
N VAL A 288 4.89 -11.09 -2.29
CA VAL A 288 3.96 -11.15 -3.42
C VAL A 288 4.56 -11.99 -4.53
N VAL A 289 3.77 -12.91 -5.06
CA VAL A 289 4.09 -13.68 -6.27
C VAL A 289 3.10 -13.26 -7.34
N GLY A 290 3.63 -12.79 -8.48
CA GLY A 290 2.88 -12.33 -9.63
C GLY A 290 2.33 -13.47 -10.48
N SER A 291 1.79 -13.06 -11.62
CA SER A 291 1.06 -13.84 -12.58
C SER A 291 1.99 -14.35 -13.71
N ARG A 292 1.43 -14.60 -14.89
CA ARG A 292 2.19 -14.86 -16.13
C ARG A 292 2.08 -13.70 -17.12
N LEU A 293 1.57 -12.57 -16.65
CA LEU A 293 1.30 -11.36 -17.42
C LEU A 293 2.12 -10.22 -16.80
N ASP A 294 2.14 -9.09 -17.50
CA ASP A 294 2.85 -7.89 -17.06
C ASP A 294 2.22 -7.33 -15.76
N ASP A 295 2.92 -7.46 -14.64
CA ASP A 295 2.45 -7.05 -13.32
C ASP A 295 3.12 -5.77 -12.83
N ILE A 296 2.45 -5.06 -11.92
CA ILE A 296 2.98 -3.90 -11.21
C ILE A 296 2.94 -4.18 -9.72
N MET A 297 4.09 -4.10 -9.05
CA MET A 297 4.18 -4.31 -7.60
C MET A 297 4.94 -3.18 -6.91
N VAL A 298 4.24 -2.43 -6.06
CA VAL A 298 4.77 -1.33 -5.27
C VAL A 298 4.78 -1.70 -3.79
N GLY A 299 6.00 -1.85 -3.26
CA GLY A 299 6.25 -2.25 -1.88
C GLY A 299 5.84 -1.20 -0.83
N PRO A 300 5.78 -1.61 0.45
CA PRO A 300 5.42 -0.76 1.57
C PRO A 300 6.37 0.41 1.75
N LYS A 301 5.85 1.57 2.21
CA LYS A 301 6.68 2.76 2.53
C LYS A 301 7.61 2.59 3.72
N TYR A 302 7.33 1.60 4.57
CA TYR A 302 7.84 1.52 5.93
C TYR A 302 8.25 0.10 6.35
N ALA A 303 8.48 -0.78 5.38
CA ALA A 303 8.95 -2.14 5.56
C ALA A 303 9.65 -2.62 4.27
N GLY A 304 10.18 -3.85 4.29
CA GLY A 304 10.74 -4.51 3.11
C GLY A 304 9.69 -5.29 2.32
N ALA A 305 10.01 -5.61 1.07
CA ALA A 305 9.17 -6.46 0.21
C ALA A 305 9.98 -7.58 -0.44
N THR A 306 9.36 -8.74 -0.59
CA THR A 306 9.81 -9.80 -1.49
C THR A 306 8.82 -9.90 -2.63
N PHE A 307 9.27 -9.69 -3.86
CA PHE A 307 8.45 -9.75 -5.06
C PHE A 307 9.02 -10.76 -6.06
N TYR A 308 8.15 -11.56 -6.65
CA TYR A 308 8.44 -12.39 -7.81
C TYR A 308 7.49 -11.93 -8.91
N GLY A 309 8.02 -11.35 -9.99
CA GLY A 309 7.24 -10.86 -11.13
C GLY A 309 6.54 -12.02 -11.84
N GLY A 310 7.30 -13.00 -12.30
CA GLY A 310 6.75 -14.18 -12.95
C GLY A 310 7.19 -14.24 -14.40
N GLU A 311 6.27 -14.56 -15.30
CA GLU A 311 6.48 -14.32 -16.74
C GLU A 311 5.84 -12.96 -17.07
N GLY A 312 6.35 -12.23 -18.06
CA GLY A 312 5.79 -10.93 -18.43
C GLY A 312 6.83 -9.83 -18.30
N ASN A 313 6.48 -8.60 -18.65
CA ASN A 313 7.33 -7.43 -18.43
C ASN A 313 6.85 -6.72 -17.17
N ASP A 314 7.49 -7.02 -16.04
CA ASP A 314 7.02 -6.62 -14.72
C ASP A 314 7.65 -5.32 -14.23
N VAL A 315 6.95 -4.62 -13.35
CA VAL A 315 7.46 -3.42 -12.67
C VAL A 315 7.48 -3.65 -11.17
N LEU A 316 8.67 -3.88 -10.61
CA LEU A 316 8.87 -4.17 -9.19
C LEU A 316 9.55 -2.98 -8.50
N THR A 317 8.82 -2.25 -7.66
CA THR A 317 9.31 -1.01 -7.04
C THR A 317 9.25 -1.04 -5.52
N SER A 318 10.34 -0.67 -4.84
CA SER A 318 10.31 -0.44 -3.40
C SER A 318 9.63 0.89 -3.07
N GLY A 319 8.66 0.87 -2.16
CA GLY A 319 8.09 2.08 -1.58
C GLY A 319 8.92 2.67 -0.43
N SER A 320 9.88 1.91 0.12
CA SER A 320 10.65 2.34 1.28
C SER A 320 11.90 3.12 0.90
N SER A 321 12.10 4.24 1.59
CA SER A 321 13.35 5.03 1.52
C SER A 321 14.26 4.79 2.73
N ARG A 322 13.92 3.86 3.62
CA ARG A 322 14.66 3.61 4.86
C ARG A 322 15.85 2.69 4.62
N ARG A 323 17.00 3.05 5.18
CA ARG A 323 18.27 2.31 5.02
C ARG A 323 18.32 0.93 5.69
N ASN A 324 17.38 0.65 6.59
CA ASN A 324 17.33 -0.63 7.32
C ASN A 324 16.32 -1.62 6.72
N ASP A 325 15.48 -1.17 5.79
CA ASP A 325 14.56 -2.05 5.09
C ASP A 325 15.33 -2.76 3.98
N HIS A 326 14.93 -3.98 3.66
CA HIS A 326 15.61 -4.83 2.68
C HIS A 326 14.55 -5.36 1.72
N ASN A 327 14.84 -5.35 0.43
CA ASN A 327 13.96 -5.85 -0.62
C ASN A 327 14.62 -7.02 -1.36
N ALA A 328 13.80 -7.95 -1.82
CA ALA A 328 14.22 -9.06 -2.68
C ALA A 328 13.27 -9.12 -3.89
N PHE A 329 13.71 -8.60 -5.02
CA PHE A 329 12.91 -8.54 -6.25
C PHE A 329 13.51 -9.47 -7.30
N TYR A 330 12.67 -10.31 -7.85
CA TYR A 330 12.99 -11.26 -8.92
C TYR A 330 12.02 -10.97 -10.06
N GLY A 331 12.50 -10.45 -11.19
CA GLY A 331 11.68 -10.16 -12.37
C GLY A 331 11.15 -11.47 -12.96
N GLY A 332 12.03 -12.27 -13.53
CA GLY A 332 11.69 -13.54 -14.14
C GLY A 332 11.93 -13.48 -15.65
N PRO A 333 11.24 -14.28 -16.47
CA PRO A 333 11.32 -14.13 -17.92
C PRO A 333 10.51 -12.92 -18.44
N GLY A 334 11.17 -12.04 -19.19
CA GLY A 334 10.58 -10.86 -19.82
C GLY A 334 11.47 -9.63 -19.61
N ASN A 335 11.05 -8.46 -20.10
CA ASN A 335 11.85 -7.25 -19.98
C ASN A 335 11.37 -6.46 -18.75
N ASP A 336 11.99 -6.71 -17.60
CA ASP A 336 11.50 -6.25 -16.32
C ASP A 336 12.11 -4.91 -15.91
N THR A 337 11.39 -4.16 -15.08
CA THR A 337 11.89 -2.95 -14.43
C THR A 337 11.90 -3.13 -12.92
N LEU A 338 13.10 -3.26 -12.35
CA LEU A 338 13.31 -3.42 -10.92
C LEU A 338 13.86 -2.13 -10.32
N LYS A 339 13.25 -1.65 -9.24
CA LYS A 339 13.69 -0.46 -8.51
C LYS A 339 13.79 -0.71 -7.01
N GLY A 340 15.01 -0.94 -6.55
CA GLY A 340 15.37 -1.05 -5.13
C GLY A 340 15.18 0.25 -4.33
N GLY A 341 15.51 0.17 -3.05
CA GLY A 341 15.40 1.25 -2.08
C GLY A 341 16.77 1.82 -1.69
N ASN A 342 16.88 2.27 -0.43
CA ASN A 342 18.16 2.74 0.15
C ASN A 342 18.82 1.66 1.04
N GLY A 343 18.37 0.42 0.91
CA GLY A 343 18.58 -0.68 1.83
C GLY A 343 19.77 -1.57 1.48
N ARG A 344 19.70 -2.85 1.86
CA ARG A 344 20.55 -3.87 1.23
C ARG A 344 19.63 -4.76 0.42
N ASP A 345 19.51 -4.46 -0.86
CA ASP A 345 18.51 -5.07 -1.71
C ASP A 345 19.12 -6.20 -2.54
N THR A 346 18.31 -7.20 -2.88
CA THR A 346 18.64 -8.23 -3.86
C THR A 346 17.72 -8.04 -5.05
N LEU A 347 18.28 -7.72 -6.21
CA LEU A 347 17.56 -7.47 -7.45
C LEU A 347 18.08 -8.43 -8.50
N ASP A 348 17.19 -9.25 -9.06
CA ASP A 348 17.49 -10.21 -10.11
C ASP A 348 16.52 -9.98 -11.26
N GLY A 349 17.02 -9.48 -12.40
CA GLY A 349 16.22 -9.22 -13.60
C GLY A 349 15.68 -10.54 -14.15
N GLY A 350 16.60 -11.45 -14.50
CA GLY A 350 16.27 -12.75 -15.05
C GLY A 350 16.59 -12.79 -16.55
N PRO A 351 15.93 -13.65 -17.34
CA PRO A 351 16.09 -13.63 -18.79
C PRO A 351 15.26 -12.52 -19.44
N GLY A 352 15.91 -11.61 -20.16
CA GLY A 352 15.27 -10.53 -20.91
C GLY A 352 16.13 -9.28 -20.92
N ASP A 353 15.69 -8.22 -21.59
CA ASP A 353 16.40 -6.94 -21.61
C ASP A 353 15.89 -6.06 -20.45
N ASP A 354 16.54 -6.16 -19.28
CA ASP A 354 16.03 -5.61 -18.03
C ASP A 354 16.53 -4.19 -17.71
N VAL A 355 15.75 -3.46 -16.91
CA VAL A 355 16.14 -2.16 -16.34
C VAL A 355 16.17 -2.25 -14.83
N ILE A 356 17.37 -2.18 -14.24
CA ILE A 356 17.56 -2.36 -12.80
C ILE A 356 18.13 -1.10 -12.18
N TYR A 357 17.39 -0.52 -11.23
CA TYR A 357 17.82 0.57 -10.37
C TYR A 357 18.08 0.04 -8.97
N GLY A 358 19.35 -0.11 -8.57
CA GLY A 358 19.74 -0.58 -7.25
C GLY A 358 19.34 0.36 -6.12
N GLY A 359 19.41 1.67 -6.37
CA GLY A 359 19.28 2.68 -5.32
C GLY A 359 20.55 2.75 -4.48
N ASN A 360 20.49 3.37 -3.29
CA ASN A 360 21.68 3.44 -2.43
C ASN A 360 21.78 2.20 -1.54
N GLY A 361 22.99 1.88 -1.08
CA GLY A 361 23.21 0.88 -0.05
C GLY A 361 24.03 -0.31 -0.53
N PHE A 362 23.92 -1.44 0.16
CA PHE A 362 24.77 -2.61 -0.15
C PHE A 362 23.97 -3.63 -0.95
N ASN A 363 23.92 -3.46 -2.27
CA ASN A 363 23.01 -4.21 -3.12
C ASN A 363 23.69 -5.47 -3.68
N LYS A 364 22.86 -6.46 -4.02
CA LYS A 364 23.20 -7.57 -4.89
C LYS A 364 22.34 -7.47 -6.13
N ILE A 365 22.97 -7.25 -7.27
CA ILE A 365 22.27 -7.04 -8.54
C ILE A 365 22.71 -8.12 -9.51
N TYR A 366 21.73 -8.77 -10.13
CA TYR A 366 21.90 -9.73 -11.21
C TYR A 366 21.09 -9.20 -12.39
N GLY A 367 21.75 -8.86 -13.50
CA GLY A 367 21.08 -8.54 -14.77
C GLY A 367 20.43 -9.81 -15.31
N GLY A 368 21.27 -10.70 -15.82
CA GLY A 368 20.85 -12.01 -16.28
C GLY A 368 21.17 -12.16 -17.76
N PRO A 369 20.62 -13.14 -18.47
CA PRO A 369 20.78 -13.22 -19.91
C PRO A 369 19.94 -12.16 -20.64
N GLY A 370 20.59 -11.24 -21.34
CA GLY A 370 19.93 -10.19 -22.11
C GLY A 370 20.76 -8.93 -22.25
N ASN A 371 20.15 -7.83 -22.67
CA ASN A 371 20.80 -6.54 -22.82
C ASN A 371 20.34 -5.58 -21.72
N ASP A 372 21.00 -5.66 -20.57
CA ASP A 372 20.51 -5.00 -19.36
C ASP A 372 21.03 -3.57 -19.20
N LEU A 373 20.20 -2.72 -18.58
CA LEU A 373 20.58 -1.42 -18.08
C LEU A 373 20.57 -1.44 -16.55
N ILE A 374 21.75 -1.38 -15.95
CA ILE A 374 21.92 -1.38 -14.49
C ILE A 374 22.40 -0.01 -14.02
N MET A 375 21.67 0.60 -13.09
CA MET A 375 22.06 1.83 -12.41
C MET A 375 22.05 1.63 -10.90
N ASP A 376 23.21 1.72 -10.26
CA ASP A 376 23.34 1.60 -8.81
C ASP A 376 23.83 2.92 -8.18
N GLY A 377 23.60 3.07 -6.88
CA GLY A 377 23.88 4.28 -6.12
C GLY A 377 25.17 4.26 -5.33
N GLU A 378 25.18 4.96 -4.19
CA GLU A 378 26.31 4.99 -3.27
C GLU A 378 26.41 3.71 -2.41
N HIS A 379 27.59 3.49 -1.83
CA HIS A 379 28.04 2.33 -1.05
C HIS A 379 28.45 1.15 -1.93
N SER A 380 28.89 0.07 -1.30
CA SER A 380 29.46 -1.10 -2.00
C SER A 380 28.40 -2.11 -2.38
N SER A 381 28.34 -2.47 -3.65
CA SER A 381 27.46 -3.50 -4.19
C SER A 381 28.20 -4.64 -4.87
N ILE A 382 27.49 -5.75 -5.05
CA ILE A 382 27.92 -6.87 -5.88
C ILE A 382 27.01 -6.89 -7.11
N ILE A 383 27.60 -6.77 -8.29
CA ILE A 383 26.86 -6.60 -9.55
C ILE A 383 27.31 -7.68 -10.54
N HIS A 384 26.38 -8.53 -10.94
CA HIS A 384 26.55 -9.53 -11.98
C HIS A 384 25.84 -9.04 -13.24
N THR A 385 26.58 -8.80 -14.33
CA THR A 385 25.97 -8.30 -15.57
C THR A 385 25.23 -9.40 -16.35
N GLY A 386 25.59 -10.67 -16.12
CA GLY A 386 25.15 -11.77 -16.99
C GLY A 386 25.68 -11.65 -18.42
N PRO A 387 25.32 -12.59 -19.32
CA PRO A 387 25.73 -12.55 -20.71
C PRO A 387 24.86 -11.59 -21.54
N GLY A 388 25.48 -10.90 -22.52
CA GLY A 388 24.74 -10.09 -23.50
C GLY A 388 25.32 -8.69 -23.65
N ARG A 389 24.51 -7.70 -24.03
CA ARG A 389 24.96 -6.31 -24.21
C ARG A 389 24.50 -5.41 -23.06
N ASN A 390 25.33 -5.28 -22.03
CA ASN A 390 24.93 -4.60 -20.80
C ASN A 390 25.54 -3.20 -20.67
N ARG A 391 24.80 -2.30 -20.05
CA ARG A 391 25.27 -0.97 -19.65
C ARG A 391 25.11 -0.81 -18.16
N VAL A 392 26.20 -0.49 -17.48
CA VAL A 392 26.21 -0.36 -16.03
C VAL A 392 26.79 0.98 -15.60
N ILE A 393 26.08 1.68 -14.72
CA ILE A 393 26.57 2.91 -14.07
C ILE A 393 26.38 2.73 -12.56
N SER A 394 27.47 2.78 -11.80
CA SER A 394 27.44 2.76 -10.33
C SER A 394 27.96 4.08 -9.74
N GLY A 395 27.66 4.29 -8.45
CA GLY A 395 28.09 5.45 -7.67
C GLY A 395 29.39 5.23 -6.92
N ASP A 396 29.56 5.94 -5.81
CA ASP A 396 30.74 5.82 -4.94
C ASP A 396 30.68 4.51 -4.14
N GLY A 397 31.71 3.67 -4.20
CA GLY A 397 31.71 2.38 -3.52
C GLY A 397 32.93 1.53 -3.81
N LYS A 398 33.18 0.54 -2.95
CA LYS A 398 34.06 -0.59 -3.29
C LYS A 398 33.22 -1.68 -3.94
N ASP A 399 32.79 -1.42 -5.17
CA ASP A 399 31.90 -2.33 -5.88
C ASP A 399 32.66 -3.54 -6.42
N GLN A 400 31.93 -4.65 -6.56
CA GLN A 400 32.42 -5.89 -7.15
C GLN A 400 31.59 -6.22 -8.37
N PHE A 401 32.18 -6.07 -9.55
CA PHE A 401 31.57 -6.42 -10.83
C PHE A 401 32.00 -7.82 -11.26
N PHE A 402 31.01 -8.67 -11.50
CA PHE A 402 31.18 -9.95 -12.20
C PHE A 402 30.62 -9.79 -13.61
N VAL A 403 31.52 -9.53 -14.55
CA VAL A 403 31.18 -9.18 -15.93
C VAL A 403 31.09 -10.47 -16.75
N GLY A 404 29.88 -10.78 -17.23
CA GLY A 404 29.63 -11.92 -18.11
C GLY A 404 30.14 -11.71 -19.55
N PRO A 405 30.10 -12.74 -20.39
CA PRO A 405 30.49 -12.64 -21.79
C PRO A 405 29.54 -11.72 -22.59
N GLY A 406 29.95 -11.30 -23.78
CA GLY A 406 29.19 -10.32 -24.58
C GLY A 406 29.80 -8.91 -24.55
N GLU A 407 28.99 -7.88 -24.80
CA GLU A 407 29.44 -6.49 -24.94
C GLU A 407 29.00 -5.65 -23.74
N ASN A 408 29.93 -5.30 -22.85
CA ASN A 408 29.59 -4.57 -21.63
C ASN A 408 30.20 -3.16 -21.67
N GLN A 409 29.45 -2.15 -21.25
CA GLN A 409 29.95 -0.81 -20.99
C GLN A 409 29.71 -0.44 -19.54
N ILE A 410 30.77 -0.20 -18.77
CA ILE A 410 30.70 -0.02 -17.32
C ILE A 410 31.35 1.30 -16.91
N THR A 411 30.60 2.10 -16.17
CA THR A 411 31.09 3.22 -15.35
C THR A 411 30.99 2.79 -13.89
N GLY A 412 32.12 2.46 -13.26
CA GLY A 412 32.12 1.85 -11.92
C GLY A 412 32.08 2.84 -10.77
N GLY A 413 32.43 4.10 -10.99
CA GLY A 413 32.49 5.10 -9.92
C GLY A 413 33.74 4.95 -9.02
N PRO A 414 33.98 5.91 -8.12
CA PRO A 414 35.17 5.92 -7.27
C PRO A 414 35.04 4.98 -6.08
N GLY A 415 36.17 4.57 -5.49
CA GLY A 415 36.19 3.85 -4.20
C GLY A 415 37.11 2.64 -4.16
N GLY A 416 37.65 2.22 -5.31
CA GLY A 416 38.47 1.02 -5.47
C GLY A 416 37.60 -0.15 -5.88
N VAL A 417 37.19 -0.13 -7.15
CA VAL A 417 36.25 -1.07 -7.75
C VAL A 417 36.99 -2.33 -8.22
N THR A 418 36.41 -3.50 -8.00
CA THR A 418 36.95 -4.77 -8.50
C THR A 418 36.11 -5.28 -9.67
N TYR A 419 36.75 -5.56 -10.79
CA TYR A 419 36.13 -6.12 -11.99
C TYR A 419 36.68 -7.53 -12.25
N THR A 420 35.86 -8.55 -12.03
CA THR A 420 36.13 -9.92 -12.47
C THR A 420 35.48 -10.13 -13.83
N ILE A 421 36.28 -10.23 -14.89
CA ILE A 421 35.78 -10.20 -16.28
C ILE A 421 35.91 -11.58 -16.90
N ALA A 422 34.78 -12.17 -17.30
CA ALA A 422 34.75 -13.45 -18.00
C ALA A 422 35.39 -13.35 -19.40
N TYR A 423 36.02 -14.44 -19.84
CA TYR A 423 36.48 -14.58 -21.22
C TYR A 423 35.28 -14.75 -22.18
N GLY A 424 35.31 -14.11 -23.35
CA GLY A 424 34.31 -14.29 -24.41
C GLY A 424 33.49 -13.04 -24.74
N GLY A 425 34.09 -11.85 -24.71
CA GLY A 425 33.36 -10.61 -24.93
C GLY A 425 34.25 -9.36 -25.03
N VAL A 426 33.60 -8.22 -25.23
CA VAL A 426 34.22 -6.88 -25.20
C VAL A 426 33.68 -6.13 -23.98
N CYS A 427 34.55 -5.76 -23.05
CA CYS A 427 34.19 -4.93 -21.90
C CYS A 427 34.85 -3.56 -22.06
N THR A 428 34.06 -2.48 -21.97
CA THR A 428 34.57 -1.10 -21.95
C THR A 428 34.39 -0.55 -20.54
N ILE A 429 35.49 -0.25 -19.86
CA ILE A 429 35.49 0.45 -18.56
C ILE A 429 35.76 1.92 -18.83
N THR A 430 34.80 2.77 -18.50
CA THR A 430 34.80 4.18 -18.93
C THR A 430 35.55 5.13 -17.99
N ASP A 431 35.79 4.70 -16.75
CA ASP A 431 36.28 5.57 -15.68
C ASP A 431 37.27 4.85 -14.76
N TRP A 432 38.08 3.93 -15.30
CA TRP A 432 39.13 3.24 -14.53
C TRP A 432 40.04 4.23 -13.79
N ARG A 433 40.36 3.90 -12.53
CA ARG A 433 41.25 4.67 -11.65
C ARG A 433 42.34 3.78 -11.07
N PRO A 434 43.51 4.35 -10.74
CA PRO A 434 44.50 3.63 -9.95
C PRO A 434 43.88 3.12 -8.63
N ALA A 435 44.17 1.86 -8.28
CA ALA A 435 43.59 1.10 -7.15
C ALA A 435 42.24 0.41 -7.42
N ASP A 436 41.66 0.56 -8.62
CA ASP A 436 40.72 -0.44 -9.11
C ASP A 436 41.48 -1.77 -9.36
N VAL A 437 40.78 -2.89 -9.36
CA VAL A 437 41.37 -4.22 -9.61
C VAL A 437 40.71 -4.84 -10.82
N ILE A 438 41.50 -5.30 -11.78
CA ILE A 438 41.02 -6.01 -12.97
C ILE A 438 41.45 -7.47 -12.86
N ASP A 439 40.50 -8.32 -12.52
CA ASP A 439 40.72 -9.75 -12.36
C ASP A 439 40.38 -10.52 -13.65
N LEU A 440 41.44 -11.00 -14.29
CA LEU A 440 41.42 -11.83 -15.49
C LEU A 440 42.00 -13.22 -15.20
N SER A 441 42.14 -13.63 -13.94
CA SER A 441 42.80 -14.88 -13.53
C SER A 441 42.22 -16.13 -14.18
N GLU A 442 40.92 -16.11 -14.49
CA GLU A 442 40.18 -17.20 -15.14
C GLU A 442 40.27 -17.17 -16.69
N TRP A 443 41.03 -16.25 -17.29
CA TRP A 443 41.25 -16.25 -18.74
C TRP A 443 42.11 -17.43 -19.19
N PRO A 444 41.88 -17.98 -20.40
CA PRO A 444 42.54 -19.21 -20.84
C PRO A 444 44.05 -19.08 -21.09
N ALA A 445 44.57 -17.86 -21.22
CA ALA A 445 45.99 -17.56 -21.35
C ALA A 445 46.27 -16.11 -20.97
N ARG A 446 47.55 -15.75 -20.82
CA ARG A 446 47.97 -14.36 -20.59
C ARG A 446 47.60 -13.49 -21.81
N PRO A 447 46.84 -12.39 -21.62
CA PRO A 447 46.46 -11.49 -22.70
C PRO A 447 47.60 -10.54 -23.09
N ASP A 448 47.51 -9.99 -24.29
CA ASP A 448 48.34 -8.86 -24.72
C ASP A 448 47.78 -7.55 -24.13
N VAL A 449 48.67 -6.65 -23.70
CA VAL A 449 48.30 -5.33 -23.17
C VAL A 449 48.93 -4.27 -24.06
N THR A 450 48.11 -3.42 -24.67
CA THR A 450 48.55 -2.39 -25.62
C THR A 450 47.97 -1.02 -25.27
N LEU A 451 48.64 0.03 -25.72
CA LEU A 451 48.16 1.42 -25.62
C LEU A 451 47.92 1.94 -27.04
N ALA A 452 46.69 2.35 -27.33
CA ALA A 452 46.30 2.91 -28.62
C ALA A 452 45.64 4.27 -28.37
N VAL A 453 46.18 5.35 -28.96
CA VAL A 453 45.66 6.74 -28.96
C VAL A 453 44.67 7.08 -27.83
N GLY A 454 45.15 7.12 -26.58
CA GLY A 454 44.35 7.54 -25.41
C GLY A 454 43.49 6.45 -24.74
N GLU A 455 43.60 5.21 -25.19
CA GLU A 455 42.92 4.04 -24.63
C GLU A 455 43.95 2.92 -24.36
N ALA A 456 43.81 2.24 -23.23
CA ALA A 456 44.51 0.99 -22.99
C ALA A 456 43.59 -0.17 -23.38
N VAL A 457 44.15 -1.18 -24.04
CA VAL A 457 43.40 -2.35 -24.51
C VAL A 457 44.12 -3.61 -24.07
N ILE A 458 43.40 -4.47 -23.36
CA ILE A 458 43.80 -5.83 -23.03
C ILE A 458 43.06 -6.76 -23.99
N SER A 459 43.77 -7.66 -24.68
CA SER A 459 43.14 -8.56 -25.66
C SER A 459 43.68 -9.97 -25.61
N LEU A 460 42.80 -10.94 -25.80
CA LEU A 460 43.15 -12.34 -26.04
C LEU A 460 42.17 -12.96 -27.03
N GLY A 461 42.65 -13.26 -28.24
CA GLY A 461 41.80 -13.75 -29.32
C GLY A 461 40.74 -12.71 -29.71
N LEU A 462 39.46 -13.04 -29.52
CA LEU A 462 38.34 -12.14 -29.79
C LEU A 462 37.84 -11.40 -28.53
N SER A 463 38.40 -11.71 -27.35
CA SER A 463 38.05 -11.04 -26.11
C SER A 463 38.89 -9.77 -25.94
N ALA A 464 38.26 -8.68 -25.50
CA ALA A 464 38.94 -7.42 -25.25
C ALA A 464 38.39 -6.69 -24.02
N VAL A 465 39.26 -6.02 -23.28
CA VAL A 465 38.91 -5.02 -22.26
C VAL A 465 39.50 -3.69 -22.68
N VAL A 466 38.65 -2.68 -22.85
CA VAL A 466 39.00 -1.33 -23.30
C VAL A 466 38.85 -0.37 -22.13
N PHE A 467 39.88 0.41 -21.85
CA PHE A 467 39.91 1.42 -20.80
C PHE A 467 39.97 2.80 -21.43
N THR A 468 38.84 3.52 -21.44
CA THR A 468 38.79 4.83 -22.07
C THR A 468 39.51 5.88 -21.23
N GLY A 469 40.38 6.69 -21.84
CA GLY A 469 41.10 7.76 -21.15
C GLY A 469 42.26 7.27 -20.26
N CYS A 470 42.56 5.97 -20.27
CA CYS A 470 43.71 5.43 -19.56
C CYS A 470 45.02 5.75 -20.31
N THR A 471 45.85 6.63 -19.73
CA THR A 471 47.17 6.99 -20.28
C THR A 471 48.35 6.39 -19.53
N ASP A 472 48.12 5.78 -18.36
CA ASP A 472 49.16 5.19 -17.50
C ASP A 472 49.12 3.66 -17.53
N LEU A 473 49.86 3.08 -18.47
CA LEU A 473 49.92 1.64 -18.67
C LEU A 473 50.60 0.91 -17.50
N GLU A 474 51.58 1.53 -16.85
CA GLU A 474 52.30 0.91 -15.73
C GLU A 474 51.40 0.80 -14.50
N ALA A 475 50.55 1.81 -14.26
CA ALA A 475 49.52 1.74 -13.23
C ALA A 475 48.50 0.65 -13.52
N LEU A 476 47.95 0.61 -14.75
CA LEU A 476 47.03 -0.44 -15.15
C LEU A 476 47.63 -1.83 -14.94
N GLN A 477 48.89 -2.05 -15.35
CA GLN A 477 49.57 -3.34 -15.19
C GLN A 477 49.73 -3.80 -13.74
N ARG A 478 49.83 -2.88 -12.78
CA ARG A 478 49.89 -3.22 -11.34
C ARG A 478 48.54 -3.67 -10.79
N ASP A 479 47.47 -3.21 -11.42
CA ASP A 479 46.08 -3.45 -11.02
C ASP A 479 45.49 -4.72 -11.68
N LEU A 480 46.24 -5.38 -12.56
CA LEU A 480 45.84 -6.64 -13.20
C LEU A 480 46.15 -7.86 -12.35
N ILE A 481 45.17 -8.77 -12.27
CA ILE A 481 45.38 -10.16 -11.86
C ILE A 481 45.30 -11.02 -13.12
N LEU A 482 46.43 -11.62 -13.50
CA LEU A 482 46.56 -12.38 -14.75
C LEU A 482 46.49 -13.89 -14.51
N PRO A 483 46.14 -14.69 -15.54
CA PRO A 483 46.23 -16.15 -15.49
C PRO A 483 47.63 -16.63 -15.11
N ALA A 484 47.67 -17.80 -14.45
CA ALA A 484 48.91 -18.44 -14.00
C ALA A 484 49.92 -18.65 -15.15
#